data_AF-A0A0G4LBN3-F1
#
_entry.id   AF-A0A0G4LBN3-F1
#
_cell.length_a   1.000
_cell.length_b   1.000
_cell.length_c   1.000
_cell.angle_alpha   90.00
_cell.angle_beta   90.00
_cell.angle_gamma   90.00
#
_symmetry.space_group_name_H-M   'P 1'
#
loop_
_entity.id
_entity.type
_entity.pdbx_description
1 polymer ?
#
loop_
_entity_poly.entity_id
_entity_poly.type
_entity_poly.pdbx_seq_one_letter_code
_entity_poly.pdbx_strand_id
1 'polypeptide(L)'
;MTASIRTNVLPSQANVIFEDSSFFRRHPDVLLPTLSDVKAECAKQNSPALSEAMRPPPVILARIDGSALYDVEVNGNGDKRPWTGPFDSVKALHDWFAMTSKMGFEAIWPGWTLEETPDGFRHLFPDDSKVVFTHGDLHPTNIMVNPDSPGQIVAIIDWEQSGWWPDYWEFCKAECTVGYTSEWRAYFVEAF
;
A
#
# COMPACT_ATOMS: atom_id res chain seq x y z
N MET A 1 13.94 0.31 22.73
CA MET A 1 15.06 -0.65 22.61
C MET A 1 15.51 -0.62 21.16
N THR A 2 16.75 -0.22 20.88
CA THR A 2 17.32 -0.23 19.53
C THR A 2 17.73 -1.65 19.19
N ALA A 3 16.96 -2.33 18.34
CA ALA A 3 17.39 -3.59 17.76
C ALA A 3 18.52 -3.28 16.77
N SER A 4 19.76 -3.61 17.14
CA SER A 4 20.89 -3.56 16.23
C SER A 4 20.76 -4.72 15.24
N ILE A 5 20.42 -4.40 13.99
CA ILE A 5 20.42 -5.39 12.90
C ILE A 5 21.88 -5.78 12.66
N ARG A 6 22.22 -7.04 12.92
CA ARG A 6 23.54 -7.61 12.65
C ARG A 6 23.72 -7.76 11.14
N THR A 7 24.24 -6.72 10.49
CA THR A 7 24.48 -6.70 9.04
C THR A 7 25.45 -7.78 8.57
N ASN A 8 26.28 -8.31 9.47
CA ASN A 8 27.17 -9.45 9.27
C ASN A 8 26.47 -10.81 9.12
N VAL A 9 25.13 -10.86 9.25
CA VAL A 9 24.31 -12.04 8.94
C VAL A 9 23.48 -11.81 7.67
N LEU A 10 23.50 -10.59 7.12
CA LEU A 10 22.83 -10.31 5.86
C LEU A 10 23.68 -10.86 4.70
N PRO A 11 23.09 -11.69 3.82
CA PRO A 11 23.82 -12.24 2.69
C PRO A 11 24.36 -11.12 1.79
N SER A 12 25.66 -11.19 1.48
CA SER A 12 26.42 -10.14 0.79
C SER A 12 26.26 -10.12 -0.72
N GLN A 13 25.43 -11.00 -1.27
CA GLN A 13 25.17 -11.08 -2.71
C GLN A 13 24.25 -9.95 -3.12
N ALA A 14 24.43 -9.44 -4.34
CA ALA A 14 23.58 -8.36 -4.88
C ALA A 14 22.09 -8.74 -4.96
N ASN A 15 21.78 -10.05 -4.97
CA ASN A 15 20.43 -10.59 -4.94
C ASN A 15 20.41 -11.77 -3.99
N VAL A 16 19.42 -11.81 -3.09
CA VAL A 16 19.26 -12.88 -2.13
C VAL A 16 17.80 -13.24 -2.05
N ILE A 17 17.49 -14.52 -2.25
CA ILE A 17 16.15 -15.06 -2.02
C ILE A 17 16.15 -15.71 -0.64
N PHE A 18 15.24 -15.27 0.21
CA PHE A 18 15.00 -15.90 1.52
C PHE A 18 13.94 -17.00 1.36
N GLU A 19 14.36 -18.17 0.87
CA GLU A 19 13.45 -19.30 0.59
C GLU A 19 12.65 -19.78 1.82
N ASP A 20 13.17 -19.55 3.03
CA ASP A 20 12.48 -19.89 4.29
C ASP A 20 11.51 -18.80 4.79
N SER A 21 11.32 -17.71 4.04
CA SER A 21 10.40 -16.63 4.41
C SER A 21 8.95 -17.13 4.53
N SER A 22 8.13 -16.39 5.28
CA SER A 22 6.71 -16.70 5.44
C SER A 22 5.95 -16.71 4.10
N PHE A 23 6.45 -15.98 3.09
CA PHE A 23 5.89 -15.95 1.75
C PHE A 23 6.06 -17.31 1.04
N PHE A 24 7.29 -17.80 0.87
CA PHE A 24 7.52 -19.08 0.19
C PHE A 24 6.99 -20.29 0.95
N ARG A 25 6.94 -20.23 2.29
CA ARG A 25 6.25 -21.26 3.09
C ARG A 25 4.75 -21.32 2.79
N ARG A 26 4.11 -20.18 2.45
CA ARG A 26 2.70 -20.12 2.03
C ARG A 26 2.51 -20.38 0.54
N HIS A 27 3.55 -20.19 -0.26
CA HIS A 27 3.52 -20.27 -1.73
C HIS A 27 4.71 -21.09 -2.27
N PRO A 28 4.77 -22.41 -1.98
CA PRO A 28 5.95 -23.23 -2.27
C PRO A 28 6.23 -23.41 -3.77
N ASP A 29 5.21 -23.27 -4.60
CA ASP A 29 5.31 -23.48 -6.05
C ASP A 29 5.51 -22.17 -6.85
N VAL A 30 5.64 -21.03 -6.17
CA VAL A 30 5.84 -19.73 -6.83
C VAL A 30 7.28 -19.61 -7.32
N LEU A 31 7.44 -19.52 -8.65
CA LEU A 31 8.69 -19.10 -9.28
C LEU A 31 8.75 -17.58 -9.28
N LEU A 32 9.74 -17.01 -8.57
CA LEU A 32 10.01 -15.57 -8.69
C LEU A 32 10.56 -15.24 -10.09
N PRO A 33 10.20 -14.08 -10.66
CA PRO A 33 10.85 -13.59 -11.87
C PRO A 33 12.34 -13.37 -11.61
N THR A 34 13.18 -13.67 -12.58
CA THR A 34 14.61 -13.35 -12.47
C THR A 34 14.80 -11.84 -12.50
N LEU A 35 15.94 -11.33 -12.00
CA LEU A 35 16.28 -9.91 -12.11
C LEU A 35 16.25 -9.43 -13.59
N SER A 36 16.60 -10.31 -14.53
CA SER A 36 16.51 -9.99 -15.96
C SER A 36 15.06 -9.85 -16.42
N ASP A 37 14.16 -10.70 -15.94
CA ASP A 37 12.73 -10.62 -16.23
C ASP A 37 12.13 -9.35 -15.63
N VAL A 38 12.46 -9.04 -14.37
CA VAL A 38 12.03 -7.80 -13.70
C VAL A 38 12.54 -6.57 -14.45
N LYS A 39 13.83 -6.53 -14.82
CA LYS A 39 14.41 -5.40 -15.57
C LYS A 39 13.81 -5.27 -16.98
N ALA A 40 13.60 -6.38 -17.68
CA ALA A 40 12.98 -6.38 -19.00
C ALA A 40 11.53 -5.87 -18.92
N GLU A 41 10.80 -6.26 -17.87
CA GLU A 41 9.44 -5.81 -17.63
C GLU A 41 9.37 -4.33 -17.22
N CYS A 42 10.24 -3.88 -16.30
CA CYS A 42 10.39 -2.45 -15.98
C CYS A 42 10.76 -1.62 -17.21
N ALA A 43 11.63 -2.12 -18.10
CA ALA A 43 12.01 -1.42 -19.31
C ALA A 43 10.84 -1.30 -20.31
N LYS A 44 9.98 -2.31 -20.40
CA LYS A 44 8.72 -2.21 -21.15
C LYS A 44 7.81 -1.15 -20.51
N GLN A 45 7.58 -1.26 -19.20
CA GLN A 45 6.67 -0.40 -18.43
C GLN A 45 7.09 1.07 -18.41
N ASN A 46 8.39 1.35 -18.45
CA ASN A 46 8.94 2.70 -18.60
C ASN A 46 8.97 3.21 -20.05
N SER A 47 8.36 2.50 -21.01
CA SER A 47 8.20 3.05 -22.36
C SER A 47 7.16 4.18 -22.35
N PRO A 48 7.34 5.22 -23.19
CA PRO A 48 6.36 6.30 -23.30
C PRO A 48 4.93 5.80 -23.59
N ALA A 49 4.81 4.69 -24.33
CA ALA A 49 3.53 4.05 -24.65
C ALA A 49 2.80 3.45 -23.42
N LEU A 50 3.52 3.00 -22.39
CA LEU A 50 2.92 2.50 -21.14
C LEU A 50 2.68 3.62 -20.11
N SER A 51 3.38 4.75 -20.20
CA SER A 51 3.03 5.96 -19.44
C SER A 51 1.65 6.52 -19.81
N GLU A 52 1.25 6.38 -21.09
CA GLU A 52 -0.11 6.69 -21.57
C GLU A 52 -1.12 5.57 -21.31
N ALA A 53 -0.68 4.31 -21.20
CA ALA A 53 -1.54 3.13 -21.05
C ALA A 53 -1.63 2.57 -19.62
N MET A 54 -1.21 3.33 -18.59
CA MET A 54 -1.13 2.85 -17.20
C MET A 54 -2.48 2.54 -16.52
N ARG A 55 -3.60 2.71 -17.26
CA ARG A 55 -4.79 1.85 -17.37
C ARG A 55 -6.04 2.72 -17.64
N PRO A 56 -6.54 2.79 -18.88
CA PRO A 56 -7.96 3.06 -19.09
C PRO A 56 -8.78 1.81 -18.67
N PRO A 57 -10.02 2.00 -18.19
CA PRO A 57 -10.84 0.95 -17.56
C PRO A 57 -11.02 -0.35 -18.37
N PRO A 58 -11.32 -1.48 -17.69
CA PRO A 58 -11.72 -1.57 -16.28
C PRO A 58 -10.51 -1.59 -15.31
N VAL A 59 -10.55 -0.67 -14.35
CA VAL A 59 -9.50 -0.52 -13.32
C VAL A 59 -9.86 -1.42 -12.15
N ILE A 60 -9.14 -2.54 -11.99
CA ILE A 60 -9.29 -3.40 -10.82
C ILE A 60 -8.31 -2.94 -9.74
N LEU A 61 -8.83 -2.45 -8.61
CA LEU A 61 -8.08 -2.17 -7.40
C LEU A 61 -7.92 -3.47 -6.60
N ALA A 62 -6.70 -4.01 -6.61
CA ALA A 62 -6.36 -5.31 -6.05
C ALA A 62 -4.88 -5.37 -5.66
N ARG A 63 -4.51 -6.39 -4.88
CA ARG A 63 -3.10 -6.76 -4.67
C ARG A 63 -2.44 -7.19 -5.99
N ILE A 64 -1.12 -7.33 -5.97
CA ILE A 64 -0.34 -7.78 -7.13
C ILE A 64 -0.81 -9.12 -7.72
N ASP A 65 -1.36 -10.00 -6.88
CA ASP A 65 -1.91 -11.31 -7.26
C ASP A 65 -3.39 -11.26 -7.71
N GLY A 66 -3.99 -10.06 -7.76
CA GLY A 66 -5.39 -9.86 -8.15
C GLY A 66 -6.41 -10.14 -7.04
N SER A 67 -5.96 -10.50 -5.84
CA SER A 67 -6.85 -10.72 -4.69
C SER A 67 -7.24 -9.42 -3.98
N ALA A 68 -8.11 -9.53 -2.97
CA ALA A 68 -8.53 -8.41 -2.13
C ALA A 68 -7.33 -7.63 -1.59
N LEU A 69 -7.47 -6.31 -1.52
CA LEU A 69 -6.48 -5.43 -0.90
C LEU A 69 -6.29 -5.82 0.56
N TYR A 70 -5.05 -5.73 1.02
CA TYR A 70 -4.70 -5.89 2.43
C TYR A 70 -3.99 -4.63 2.88
N ASP A 71 -4.51 -4.03 3.95
CA ASP A 71 -3.89 -2.90 4.61
C ASP A 71 -4.09 -3.04 6.12
N VAL A 72 -3.02 -2.88 6.90
CA VAL A 72 -3.05 -3.10 8.35
C VAL A 72 -3.98 -2.11 9.08
N GLU A 73 -4.11 -0.87 8.61
CA GLU A 73 -4.98 0.15 9.21
C GLU A 73 -6.45 -0.09 8.85
N VAL A 74 -6.68 -0.70 7.69
CA VAL A 74 -8.03 -1.00 7.18
C VAL A 74 -8.54 -2.34 7.70
N ASN A 75 -7.69 -3.38 7.70
CA ASN A 75 -8.01 -4.78 7.98
C ASN A 75 -7.48 -5.30 9.33
N GLY A 76 -6.48 -4.66 9.93
CA GLY A 76 -5.79 -5.16 11.14
C GLY A 76 -6.52 -4.98 12.46
N ASN A 77 -7.63 -4.24 12.49
CA ASN A 77 -8.35 -3.86 13.71
C ASN A 77 -9.41 -4.89 14.18
N GLY A 78 -9.10 -6.18 14.07
CA GLY A 78 -9.91 -7.27 14.66
C GLY A 78 -11.33 -7.43 14.07
N ASP A 79 -11.43 -8.25 13.02
CA ASP A 79 -12.54 -9.17 12.71
C ASP A 79 -13.99 -8.68 12.62
N LYS A 80 -14.28 -7.42 12.21
CA LYS A 80 -15.66 -7.04 11.83
C LYS A 80 -15.84 -6.38 10.48
N ARG A 81 -14.78 -5.86 9.86
CA ARG A 81 -14.90 -5.22 8.55
C ARG A 81 -14.78 -6.27 7.43
N PRO A 82 -15.59 -6.18 6.37
CA PRO A 82 -15.43 -7.04 5.19
C PRO A 82 -14.03 -6.86 4.59
N TRP A 83 -13.58 -7.84 3.80
CA TRP A 83 -12.33 -7.72 3.05
C TRP A 83 -12.38 -6.52 2.08
N THR A 84 -11.24 -5.86 1.89
CA THR A 84 -11.13 -4.61 1.11
C THR A 84 -11.05 -4.94 -0.37
N GLY A 85 -12.19 -5.10 -1.02
CA GLY A 85 -12.28 -5.33 -2.47
C GLY A 85 -11.99 -6.79 -2.88
N PRO A 86 -11.57 -7.04 -4.15
CA PRO A 86 -11.17 -6.04 -5.14
C PRO A 86 -12.32 -5.14 -5.61
N PHE A 87 -12.00 -3.93 -6.08
CA PHE A 87 -12.98 -2.96 -6.58
C PHE A 87 -12.78 -2.69 -8.07
N ASP A 88 -13.86 -2.44 -8.79
CA ASP A 88 -13.87 -2.15 -10.24
C ASP A 88 -13.80 -0.65 -10.57
N SER A 89 -13.81 0.19 -9.53
CA SER A 89 -13.76 1.64 -9.64
C SER A 89 -13.30 2.30 -8.33
N VAL A 90 -12.71 3.49 -8.44
CA VAL A 90 -12.35 4.36 -7.31
C VAL A 90 -13.61 4.72 -6.50
N LYS A 91 -14.73 4.97 -7.19
CA LYS A 91 -16.03 5.18 -6.55
C LYS A 91 -16.43 4.02 -5.63
N ALA A 92 -16.32 2.77 -6.10
CA ALA A 92 -16.68 1.60 -5.30
C ALA A 92 -15.78 1.46 -4.05
N LEU A 93 -14.49 1.77 -4.17
CA LEU A 93 -13.59 1.86 -3.01
C LEU A 93 -14.04 2.95 -2.02
N HIS A 94 -14.37 4.15 -2.50
CA HIS A 94 -14.81 5.25 -1.63
C HIS A 94 -16.14 4.97 -0.95
N ASP A 95 -17.10 4.40 -1.69
CA ASP A 95 -18.38 3.96 -1.13
C ASP A 95 -18.17 2.89 -0.05
N TRP A 96 -17.19 2.00 -0.24
CA TRP A 96 -16.80 1.01 0.76
C TRP A 96 -16.14 1.63 2.00
N PHE A 97 -15.24 2.60 1.85
CA PHE A 97 -14.66 3.33 3.00
C PHE A 97 -15.74 4.09 3.78
N ALA A 98 -16.63 4.77 3.08
CA ALA A 98 -17.78 5.46 3.64
C ALA A 98 -18.67 4.52 4.46
N MET A 99 -19.06 3.38 3.88
CA MET A 99 -19.86 2.36 4.56
C MET A 99 -19.13 1.79 5.79
N THR A 100 -17.86 1.40 5.65
CA THR A 100 -17.11 0.76 6.74
C THR A 100 -16.75 1.73 7.86
N SER A 101 -16.63 3.04 7.57
CA SER A 101 -16.44 4.06 8.61
C SER A 101 -17.62 4.16 9.59
N LYS A 102 -18.82 3.75 9.15
CA LYS A 102 -20.04 3.72 9.98
C LYS A 102 -20.16 2.45 10.82
N MET A 103 -19.41 1.39 10.52
CA MET A 103 -19.46 0.13 11.29
C MET A 103 -18.92 0.36 12.71
N GLY A 104 -19.68 -0.04 13.73
CA GLY A 104 -19.37 0.19 15.15
C GLY A 104 -20.07 1.42 15.74
N PHE A 105 -20.60 2.31 14.91
CA PHE A 105 -21.39 3.46 15.39
C PHE A 105 -22.77 3.07 15.89
N GLU A 106 -23.27 1.86 15.62
CA GLU A 106 -24.49 1.33 16.23
C GLU A 106 -24.41 1.30 17.77
N ALA A 107 -23.19 1.21 18.33
CA ALA A 107 -22.96 1.30 19.76
C ALA A 107 -23.09 2.74 20.32
N ILE A 108 -22.92 3.75 19.47
CA ILE A 108 -22.98 5.19 19.80
C ILE A 108 -24.37 5.76 19.51
N TRP A 109 -25.06 5.27 18.47
CA TRP A 109 -26.42 5.65 18.09
C TRP A 109 -27.38 4.44 18.07
N PRO A 110 -27.90 4.03 19.25
CA PRO A 110 -28.83 2.91 19.33
C PRO A 110 -30.11 3.19 18.54
N GLY A 111 -30.50 2.23 17.68
CA GLY A 111 -31.77 2.26 16.94
C GLY A 111 -31.69 2.88 15.54
N TRP A 112 -30.53 3.31 15.08
CA TRP A 112 -30.29 3.74 13.71
C TRP A 112 -29.75 2.59 12.87
N THR A 113 -30.22 2.44 11.64
CA THR A 113 -29.63 1.52 10.66
C THR A 113 -28.35 2.10 10.06
N LEU A 114 -27.56 1.25 9.40
CA LEU A 114 -26.34 1.67 8.70
C LEU A 114 -26.67 2.68 7.59
N GLU A 115 -27.81 2.50 6.93
CA GLU A 115 -28.34 3.35 5.88
C GLU A 115 -28.77 4.72 6.41
N GLU A 116 -29.38 4.77 7.59
CA GLU A 116 -29.82 6.01 8.24
C GLU A 116 -28.67 6.80 8.86
N THR A 117 -27.57 6.13 9.20
CA THR A 117 -26.40 6.76 9.83
C THR A 117 -25.77 7.78 8.86
N PRO A 118 -25.73 9.08 9.21
CA PRO A 118 -25.17 10.12 8.35
C PRO A 118 -23.73 9.84 7.97
N ASP A 119 -23.39 10.10 6.71
CA ASP A 119 -22.01 10.01 6.22
C ASP A 119 -21.32 11.37 6.27
N GLY A 120 -20.37 11.51 7.19
CA GLY A 120 -19.59 12.73 7.33
C GLY A 120 -18.37 12.82 6.42
N PHE A 121 -18.01 11.78 5.67
CA PHE A 121 -16.69 11.67 5.06
C PHE A 121 -16.71 11.37 3.55
N ARG A 122 -17.77 10.78 3.01
CA ARG A 122 -17.82 10.38 1.58
C ARG A 122 -17.55 11.52 0.61
N HIS A 123 -18.00 12.72 0.95
CA HIS A 123 -17.83 13.93 0.14
C HIS A 123 -16.38 14.42 0.07
N LEU A 124 -15.50 13.91 0.94
CA LEU A 124 -14.07 14.23 0.95
C LEU A 124 -13.28 13.39 -0.06
N PHE A 125 -13.90 12.36 -0.65
CA PHE A 125 -13.24 11.43 -1.58
C PHE A 125 -13.71 11.65 -3.03
N PRO A 126 -12.91 12.30 -3.89
CA PRO A 126 -13.27 12.54 -5.29
C PRO A 126 -13.10 11.26 -6.12
N ASP A 127 -14.10 10.92 -6.94
CA ASP A 127 -14.11 9.62 -7.65
C ASP A 127 -13.24 9.56 -8.92
N ASP A 128 -12.58 10.67 -9.27
CA ASP A 128 -11.77 10.84 -10.48
C ASP A 128 -10.26 10.69 -10.24
N SER A 129 -9.84 10.24 -9.05
CA SER A 129 -8.45 9.93 -8.74
C SER A 129 -7.87 8.90 -9.71
N LYS A 130 -6.59 9.08 -10.09
CA LYS A 130 -5.89 8.10 -10.91
C LYS A 130 -5.56 6.89 -10.06
N VAL A 131 -5.68 5.69 -10.63
CA VAL A 131 -5.21 4.47 -9.96
C VAL A 131 -3.79 4.18 -10.40
N VAL A 132 -2.91 4.08 -9.42
CA VAL A 132 -1.48 3.84 -9.59
C VAL A 132 -1.05 2.67 -8.72
N PHE A 133 0.09 2.08 -9.03
CA PHE A 133 0.69 1.07 -8.16
C PHE A 133 1.40 1.77 -7.00
N THR A 134 0.93 1.53 -5.77
CA THR A 134 1.50 2.13 -4.56
C THR A 134 2.22 1.07 -3.73
N HIS A 135 3.22 1.47 -2.97
CA HIS A 135 3.88 0.65 -1.96
C HIS A 135 2.89 0.24 -0.86
N GLY A 136 2.05 1.18 -0.42
CA GLY A 136 1.03 0.93 0.61
C GLY A 136 1.58 0.80 2.03
N ASP A 137 2.88 1.04 2.23
CA ASP A 137 3.54 1.06 3.55
C ASP A 137 4.90 1.79 3.50
N LEU A 138 4.94 2.98 2.90
CA LEU A 138 6.18 3.72 2.67
C LEU A 138 6.67 4.43 3.96
N HIS A 139 6.96 3.65 4.99
CA HIS A 139 7.55 4.10 6.24
C HIS A 139 9.08 4.31 6.09
N PRO A 140 9.72 5.24 6.82
CA PRO A 140 11.18 5.44 6.75
C PRO A 140 12.04 4.18 6.89
N THR A 141 11.59 3.20 7.70
CA THR A 141 12.31 1.93 7.89
C THR A 141 12.33 1.05 6.64
N ASN A 142 11.42 1.32 5.70
CA ASN A 142 11.27 0.59 4.44
C ASN A 142 12.05 1.26 3.30
N ILE A 143 12.76 2.36 3.59
CA ILE A 143 13.59 3.10 2.63
C ILE A 143 15.05 2.97 3.04
N MET A 144 15.84 2.32 2.20
CA MET A 144 17.27 2.21 2.39
C MET A 144 17.96 3.39 1.71
N VAL A 145 18.86 4.05 2.43
CA VAL A 145 19.67 5.17 1.93
C VAL A 145 21.15 4.83 1.95
N ASN A 146 21.91 5.43 1.02
CA ASN A 146 23.36 5.29 1.02
C ASN A 146 23.97 6.12 2.17
N PRO A 147 24.69 5.52 3.14
CA PRO A 147 25.30 6.27 4.23
C PRO A 147 26.39 7.24 3.75
N ASP A 148 27.03 6.95 2.62
CA ASP A 148 28.11 7.75 2.05
C ASP A 148 27.60 8.79 1.05
N SER A 149 26.30 8.78 0.71
CA SER A 149 25.68 9.72 -0.23
C SER A 149 24.30 10.16 0.29
N PRO A 150 24.25 11.22 1.12
CA PRO A 150 23.01 11.75 1.66
C PRO A 150 21.97 12.07 0.56
N GLY A 151 20.74 11.58 0.74
CA GLY A 151 19.65 11.77 -0.22
C GLY A 151 19.59 10.72 -1.34
N GLN A 152 20.58 9.83 -1.45
CA GLN A 152 20.51 8.72 -2.41
C GLN A 152 19.74 7.54 -1.81
N ILE A 153 18.51 7.33 -2.29
CA ILE A 153 17.75 6.10 -2.03
C ILE A 153 18.37 4.95 -2.81
N VAL A 154 18.67 3.84 -2.14
CA VAL A 154 19.27 2.64 -2.76
C VAL A 154 18.27 1.51 -2.95
N ALA A 155 17.24 1.42 -2.09
CA ALA A 155 16.16 0.45 -2.22
C ALA A 155 14.92 0.88 -1.46
N ILE A 156 13.76 0.39 -1.91
CA ILE A 156 12.49 0.38 -1.17
C ILE A 156 12.13 -1.10 -0.94
N ILE A 157 11.85 -1.46 0.30
CA ILE A 157 11.61 -2.84 0.75
C ILE A 157 10.23 -2.97 1.41
N ASP A 158 9.80 -4.21 1.65
CA ASP A 158 8.54 -4.53 2.36
C ASP A 158 7.24 -4.19 1.60
N TRP A 159 7.15 -4.68 0.36
CA TRP A 159 6.02 -4.45 -0.56
C TRP A 159 4.77 -5.30 -0.25
N GLU A 160 4.63 -5.85 0.96
CA GLU A 160 3.56 -6.82 1.26
C GLU A 160 2.15 -6.22 1.25
N GLN A 161 2.04 -4.90 1.44
CA GLN A 161 0.79 -4.12 1.34
C GLN A 161 0.62 -3.42 -0.02
N SER A 162 1.50 -3.70 -0.97
CA SER A 162 1.46 -3.07 -2.29
C SER A 162 0.25 -3.49 -3.11
N GLY A 163 -0.27 -2.55 -3.90
CA GLY A 163 -1.48 -2.75 -4.68
C GLY A 163 -1.79 -1.58 -5.59
N TRP A 164 -2.90 -1.72 -6.31
CA TRP A 164 -3.43 -0.66 -7.15
C TRP A 164 -4.42 0.20 -6.35
N TRP A 165 -4.01 1.41 -6.02
CA TRP A 165 -4.74 2.35 -5.17
C TRP A 165 -4.90 3.72 -5.85
N PRO A 166 -5.83 4.58 -5.38
CA PRO A 166 -5.84 5.98 -5.78
C PRO A 166 -4.48 6.65 -5.54
N ASP A 167 -4.08 7.59 -6.40
CA ASP A 167 -2.82 8.31 -6.36
C ASP A 167 -2.54 9.03 -5.03
N TYR A 168 -3.57 9.47 -4.32
CA TYR A 168 -3.44 10.05 -2.99
C TYR A 168 -3.13 9.03 -1.88
N TRP A 169 -3.31 7.72 -2.12
CA TRP A 169 -3.24 6.69 -1.08
C TRP A 169 -1.86 6.58 -0.44
N GLU A 170 -0.79 6.69 -1.24
CA GLU A 170 0.58 6.65 -0.73
C GLU A 170 0.84 7.78 0.26
N PHE A 171 0.30 8.98 -0.02
CA PHE A 171 0.41 10.12 0.89
C PHE A 171 -0.32 9.85 2.21
N CYS A 172 -1.57 9.38 2.16
CA CYS A 172 -2.33 9.04 3.37
C CYS A 172 -1.59 8.01 4.23
N LYS A 173 -0.99 6.99 3.61
CA LYS A 173 -0.21 5.97 4.33
C LYS A 173 1.08 6.53 4.90
N ALA A 174 1.83 7.32 4.15
CA ALA A 174 3.05 7.96 4.64
C ALA A 174 2.76 8.86 5.86
N GLU A 175 1.60 9.54 5.92
CA GLU A 175 1.16 10.30 7.09
C GLU A 175 0.76 9.42 8.29
N CYS A 176 0.09 8.30 8.05
CA CYS A 176 -0.46 7.42 9.08
C CYS A 176 0.58 6.46 9.69
N THR A 177 1.66 6.14 8.98
CA THR A 177 2.66 5.16 9.41
C THR A 177 3.62 5.67 10.49
N VAL A 178 3.65 6.98 10.75
CA VAL A 178 4.55 7.61 11.72
C VAL A 178 3.79 8.37 12.81
N GLY A 179 4.46 8.60 13.95
CA GLY A 179 3.90 9.44 15.00
C GLY A 179 3.57 10.85 14.51
N TYR A 180 2.48 11.43 15.05
CA TYR A 180 1.97 12.76 14.67
C TYR A 180 3.03 13.87 14.72
N THR A 181 3.96 13.78 15.66
CA THR A 181 5.04 14.77 15.86
C THR A 181 6.37 14.36 15.22
N SER A 182 6.37 13.35 14.34
CA SER A 182 7.61 12.89 13.70
C SER A 182 8.09 13.89 12.65
N GLU A 183 9.41 14.01 12.51
CA GLU A 183 10.04 14.83 11.46
C GLU A 183 9.62 14.34 10.07
N TRP A 184 9.45 13.03 9.88
CA TRP A 184 8.94 12.45 8.64
C TRP A 184 7.61 13.09 8.22
N ARG A 185 6.64 13.15 9.13
CA ARG A 185 5.35 13.79 8.85
C ARG A 185 5.51 15.27 8.57
N ALA A 186 6.32 15.99 9.36
CA ALA A 186 6.56 17.42 9.12
C ALA A 186 7.09 17.68 7.71
N TYR A 187 8.07 16.90 7.25
CA TYR A 187 8.67 17.08 5.92
C TYR A 187 7.79 16.55 4.78
N PHE A 188 7.08 15.43 4.95
CA PHE A 188 6.22 14.89 3.89
C PHE A 188 4.95 15.72 3.69
N VAL A 189 4.36 16.25 4.77
CA VAL A 189 3.10 17.02 4.68
C VAL A 189 3.33 18.43 4.18
N GLU A 190 4.47 19.05 4.50
CA GLU A 190 4.81 20.39 3.98
C GLU A 190 5.21 20.38 2.49
N ALA A 191 5.46 19.21 1.90
CA ALA A 191 5.91 19.08 0.51
C ALA A 191 4.77 18.97 -0.53
N PHE A 192 3.51 18.87 -0.10
CA PHE A 192 2.31 18.70 -0.95
C PHE A 192 1.19 19.67 -0.55
#